data_AF-A0A7V3BIF4-F1
#
_entry.id   AF-A0A7V3BIF4-F1
#
_cell.length_a   1.000
_cell.length_b   1.000
_cell.length_c   1.000
_cell.angle_alpha   90.00
_cell.angle_beta   90.00
_cell.angle_gamma   90.00
#
_symmetry.space_group_name_H-M   'P 1'
#
loop_
_entity.id
_entity.type
_entity.pdbx_description
1 polymer ?
#
loop_
_entity_poly.entity_id
_entity_poly.type
_entity_poly.pdbx_seq_one_letter_code
_entity_poly.pdbx_strand_id
1 'polypeptide(L)' 'MVELGSAHRLNDGARRRFLLQYEERKQMEFKHPIFGYRMTYQRCFELQVRLLAKYLQHELDKYPPLLTK' A
#
# COMPACT_ATOMS: atom_id res chain seq x y z
N MET A 1 -4.59 10.85 24.42
CA MET A 1 -5.08 11.67 23.30
C MET A 1 -4.76 13.11 23.68
N VAL A 2 -4.16 13.92 22.81
CA VAL A 2 -3.88 15.34 23.12
C VAL A 2 -4.63 16.19 22.13
N GLU A 3 -5.69 16.85 22.57
CA GLU A 3 -6.58 17.65 21.73
C GLU A 3 -5.93 18.96 21.28
N LEU A 4 -5.99 19.23 19.98
CA LEU A 4 -5.77 20.54 19.36
C LEU A 4 -7.11 20.92 18.72
N GLY A 5 -8.08 21.36 19.53
CA GLY A 5 -9.46 21.58 19.07
C GLY A 5 -10.22 20.28 18.76
N SER A 6 -11.12 20.30 17.76
CA SER A 6 -11.91 19.12 17.30
C SER A 6 -11.09 18.04 16.57
N ALA A 7 -9.76 18.11 16.63
CA ALA A 7 -8.85 17.15 16.02
C ALA A 7 -8.29 16.18 17.08
N HIS A 8 -8.46 14.89 16.81
CA HIS A 8 -7.87 13.83 17.60
C HIS A 8 -6.58 13.33 16.95
N ARG A 9 -5.46 13.38 17.70
CA ARG A 9 -4.16 12.86 17.25
C ARG A 9 -3.70 11.67 18.09
N LEU A 10 -2.94 10.78 17.44
CA LEU A 10 -2.15 9.76 18.14
C LEU A 10 -1.13 10.45 19.05
N ASN A 11 -0.92 9.89 20.24
CA ASN A 11 0.25 10.26 21.05
C ASN A 11 1.52 9.70 20.41
N ASP A 12 2.68 10.19 20.82
CA ASP A 12 3.95 9.84 20.18
C ASP A 12 4.26 8.33 20.24
N GLY A 13 3.92 7.68 21.35
CA GLY A 13 4.07 6.24 21.50
C GLY A 13 3.20 5.44 20.53
N ALA A 14 1.92 5.82 20.38
CA ALA A 14 0.99 5.20 19.46
C ALA A 14 1.38 5.47 18.00
N ARG A 15 1.80 6.70 17.68
CA ARG A 15 2.30 7.06 16.35
C ARG A 15 3.51 6.23 15.96
N ARG A 16 4.50 6.08 16.86
CA ARG A 16 5.69 5.27 16.61
C ARG A 16 5.32 3.80 16.37
N ARG A 17 4.46 3.22 17.21
CA ARG A 17 4.01 1.83 17.04
C ARG A 17 3.30 1.61 15.71
N PHE A 18 2.42 2.54 15.33
CA PHE A 18 1.71 2.48 14.05
C PHE A 18 2.69 2.53 12.88
N LEU A 19 3.61 3.49 12.87
CA LEU A 19 4.58 3.63 11.79
C LEU A 19 5.49 2.40 11.68
N LEU A 20 5.94 1.84 12.80
CA LEU A 20 6.75 0.62 12.79
C LEU A 20 6.00 -0.57 12.17
N GLN A 21 4.77 -0.85 12.62
CA GLN A 21 3.96 -1.93 12.04
C GLN A 21 3.61 -1.69 10.57
N TYR A 22 3.41 -0.43 10.18
CA TYR A 22 3.16 -0.07 8.79
C TYR A 22 4.39 -0.35 7.90
N GLU A 23 5.59 0.05 8.35
CA GLU A 23 6.84 -0.25 7.65
C GLU A 23 7.08 -1.76 7.54
N GLU A 24 6.88 -2.51 8.63
CA GLU A 24 6.96 -3.98 8.63
C GLU A 24 5.97 -4.60 7.64
N ARG A 25 4.71 -4.16 7.66
CA ARG A 25 3.67 -4.65 6.75
C ARG A 25 4.03 -4.40 5.28
N LYS A 26 4.62 -3.25 4.97
CA LYS A 26 5.09 -2.96 3.60
C LYS A 26 6.16 -3.93 3.11
N GLN A 27 7.01 -4.44 4.00
CA GLN A 27 8.04 -5.43 3.68
C GLN A 27 7.54 -6.87 3.66
N MET A 28 6.37 -7.17 4.21
CA MET A 28 5.80 -8.52 4.18
C MET A 28 5.59 -8.98 2.73
N GLU A 29 5.98 -10.23 2.46
CA GLU A 29 5.74 -10.87 1.17
C GLU A 29 4.35 -11.49 1.09
N PHE A 30 3.77 -11.43 -0.10
CA PHE A 30 2.55 -12.14 -0.45
C PHE A 30 2.63 -12.63 -1.90
N LYS A 31 1.77 -13.58 -2.26
CA LYS A 31 1.62 -14.04 -3.65
C LYS A 31 0.65 -13.11 -4.38
N HIS A 32 1.11 -12.43 -5.43
CA HIS A 32 0.23 -11.55 -6.19
C HIS A 32 -0.89 -12.38 -6.85
N PRO A 33 -2.19 -12.07 -6.65
CA PRO A 33 -3.29 -12.92 -7.11
C PRO A 33 -3.36 -13.03 -8.63
N ILE A 34 -2.98 -11.98 -9.35
CA ILE A 34 -2.97 -11.94 -10.82
C ILE A 34 -1.70 -12.56 -11.41
N PHE A 35 -0.50 -12.08 -11.02
CA PHE A 35 0.77 -12.54 -11.62
C PHE A 35 1.34 -13.82 -11.01
N GLY A 36 0.87 -14.25 -9.85
CA GLY A 36 1.23 -15.54 -9.24
C GLY A 36 2.61 -15.64 -8.58
N TYR A 37 3.50 -14.65 -8.70
CA TYR A 37 4.79 -14.64 -8.02
C TYR A 37 4.75 -13.92 -6.67
N ARG A 38 5.75 -14.21 -5.81
CA ARG A 38 5.90 -13.55 -4.50
C ARG A 38 6.53 -12.17 -4.63
N MET A 39 5.98 -11.20 -3.91
CA MET A 39 6.52 -9.86 -3.82
C MET A 39 6.13 -9.20 -2.50
N THR A 40 6.84 -8.15 -2.10
CA THR A 40 6.46 -7.33 -0.95
C THR A 40 5.27 -6.43 -1.29
N TYR A 41 4.51 -6.01 -0.29
CA TYR A 41 3.45 -5.00 -0.47
C TYR A 41 4.01 -3.70 -1.10
N GLN A 42 5.21 -3.28 -0.69
CA GLN A 42 5.87 -2.11 -1.29
C GLN A 42 6.10 -2.27 -2.79
N ARG A 43 6.68 -3.40 -3.23
CA ARG A 43 6.87 -3.69 -4.65
C ARG A 43 5.55 -3.76 -5.41
N CYS A 44 4.49 -4.24 -4.75
CA CYS A 44 3.17 -4.27 -5.34
C CYS A 44 2.62 -2.86 -5.59
N PHE A 45 2.83 -1.90 -4.69
CA PHE A 45 2.44 -0.50 -4.94
C PHE A 45 3.12 0.05 -6.19
N GLU A 46 4.42 -0.16 -6.35
CA GLU A 46 5.14 0.29 -7.56
C GLU A 46 4.62 -0.39 -8.83
N LEU A 47 4.31 -1.69 -8.76
CA LEU A 47 3.71 -2.44 -9.87
C LEU A 47 2.34 -1.85 -10.25
N GLN A 48 1.49 -1.54 -9.27
CA GLN A 48 0.18 -0.95 -9.50
C GLN A 48 0.28 0.44 -10.14
N VAL A 49 1.25 1.27 -9.72
CA VAL A 49 1.53 2.55 -10.39
C VAL A 49 1.98 2.34 -11.83
N ARG A 50 2.86 1.38 -12.11
CA ARG A 50 3.28 1.05 -13.48
C ARG A 50 2.12 0.59 -14.36
N LEU A 51 1.23 -0.25 -13.84
CA LEU A 51 0.04 -0.71 -14.56
C LEU A 51 -0.93 0.45 -14.85
N LEU A 52 -1.11 1.35 -13.88
CA LEU A 52 -1.92 2.55 -14.07
C LEU A 52 -1.31 3.46 -15.14
N ALA A 53 0.01 3.70 -15.10
CA ALA A 53 0.69 4.52 -16.09
C ALA A 53 0.54 3.96 -17.51
N LYS A 54 0.62 2.63 -17.68
CA LYS A 54 0.39 1.98 -18.97
C LYS A 54 -1.05 2.12 -19.46
N TYR A 55 -2.02 2.01 -18.57
CA TYR A 55 -3.43 2.23 -18.90
C TYR A 55 -3.67 3.69 -19.36
N LEU A 56 -3.11 4.68 -18.65
CA LEU A 56 -3.22 6.09 -19.02
C LEU A 56 -2.54 6.44 -20.34
N GLN A 57 -1.49 5.69 -20.72
CA GLN A 57 -0.81 5.83 -22.01
C GLN A 57 -1.47 5.01 -23.13
N HIS A 58 -2.62 4.37 -22.87
CA HIS A 58 -3.31 3.49 -23.81
C HIS A 58 -2.48 2.28 -24.28
N GLU A 59 -1.43 1.89 -23.54
CA GLU A 59 -0.67 0.65 -23.77
C GLU A 59 -1.38 -0.60 -23.21
N LEU A 60 -2.33 -0.39 -22.30
CA LEU A 60 -3.19 -1.43 -21.73
C LEU A 60 -4.64 -1.03 -21.94
N ASP A 61 -5.47 -1.96 -22.43
CA ASP A 61 -6.91 -1.75 -22.61
C ASP A 61 -7.65 -1.53 -21.29
N LYS A 62 -7.16 -2.18 -20.22
CA LYS A 62 -7.75 -2.13 -18.87
C LYS A 62 -6.67 -2.16 -17.81
N TYR A 63 -6.88 -1.41 -16.74
CA TYR A 63 -6.09 -1.47 -15.52
C TYR A 63 -6.56 -2.63 -14.63
N PRO A 64 -5.71 -3.63 -14.31
CA PRO A 64 -6.08 -4.73 -13.42
C PRO A 64 -5.76 -4.37 -11.96
N PRO A 65 -6.77 -4.09 -11.11
CA PRO A 65 -6.53 -3.70 -9.73
C PRO A 65 -6.07 -4.88 -8.87
N LEU A 66 -5.27 -4.58 -7.84
CA LEU A 66 -4.97 -5.56 -6.80
C LEU A 66 -6.21 -5.79 -5.93
N LEU A 67 -6.73 -7.01 -5.92
CA LEU A 67 -7.77 -7.45 -4.99
C LEU A 67 -7.24 -8.59 -4.12
N THR A 68 -7.03 -8.30 -2.84
CA THR A 68 -6.66 -9.29 -1.82
C THR A 68 -7.88 -9.60 -0.96
N LYS A 69 -8.12 -10.87 -0.65
CA LYS A 69 -9.13 -11.29 0.33
C LYS A 69 -8.59 -11.20 1.75
#